data_AF-A0A830GNN8-F1
#
_entry.id   AF-A0A830GNN8-F1
#
_cell.length_a   1.000
_cell.length_b   1.000
_cell.length_c   1.000
_cell.angle_alpha   90.00
_cell.angle_beta   90.00
_cell.angle_gamma   90.00
#
_symmetry.space_group_name_H-M   'P 1'
#
loop_
_entity.id
_entity.type
_entity.pdbx_description
1 polymer ?
#
loop_
_entity_poly.entity_id
_entity_poly.type
_entity_poly.pdbx_seq_one_letter_code
_entity_poly.pdbx_strand_id
1 'polypeptide(L)'
;MTVVPKPDPGDVGYNDPITRRLNPGEMLIVTFEPTQRVTDFALPFLAMSKHPESSYEVWMDGSRQYGPAPIPPTDIDDMVPTFIPAKRFSESMTVYVRNLSDTTARTYSVQPIGWEASNGT
;
A
#
# COMPACT_ATOMS: atom_id res chain seq x y z
N MET A 1 13.86 -13.19 -15.42
CA MET A 1 12.45 -13.55 -15.15
C MET A 1 11.83 -12.34 -14.47
N THR A 2 10.90 -11.64 -15.13
CA THR A 2 10.25 -10.47 -14.52
C THR A 2 9.17 -10.99 -13.58
N VAL A 3 9.35 -10.77 -12.28
CA VAL A 3 8.49 -11.31 -11.22
C VAL A 3 7.14 -10.58 -11.16
N VAL A 4 7.10 -9.36 -11.68
CA VAL A 4 5.92 -8.52 -11.85
C VAL A 4 5.78 -8.17 -13.33
N PRO A 5 4.59 -8.30 -13.95
CA PRO A 5 4.39 -7.92 -15.34
C PRO A 5 4.67 -6.41 -15.52
N LYS A 6 5.26 -6.05 -16.66
CA LYS A 6 5.41 -4.65 -17.04
C LYS A 6 4.00 -4.07 -17.34
N PRO A 7 3.70 -2.82 -16.95
CA PRO A 7 2.49 -2.13 -17.40
C PRO A 7 2.42 -2.06 -18.93
N ASP A 8 1.21 -2.12 -19.47
CA ASP A 8 0.97 -1.91 -20.90
C ASP A 8 1.15 -0.42 -21.27
N PRO A 9 1.41 -0.08 -22.55
CA PRO A 9 1.65 1.30 -22.96
C PRO A 9 0.50 2.29 -22.66
N GLY A 10 -0.73 1.80 -22.46
CA GLY A 10 -1.90 2.61 -22.12
C GLY A 10 -2.15 2.75 -20.62
N ASP A 11 -1.46 1.97 -19.79
CA ASP A 11 -1.68 1.97 -18.35
C ASP A 11 -1.17 3.24 -17.69
N VAL A 12 -1.88 3.69 -16.65
CA VAL A 12 -1.51 4.90 -15.91
C VAL A 12 -0.81 4.54 -14.63
N GLY A 13 0.47 4.92 -14.55
CA GLY A 13 1.30 4.67 -13.37
C GLY A 13 0.82 5.45 -12.16
N TYR A 14 0.93 4.81 -10.99
CA TYR A 14 0.60 5.37 -9.70
C TYR A 14 1.78 5.23 -8.75
N ASN A 15 2.15 6.34 -8.12
CA ASN A 15 3.20 6.42 -7.12
C ASN A 15 2.99 7.68 -6.27
N ASP A 16 2.04 7.62 -5.33
CA ASP A 16 1.70 8.76 -4.47
C ASP A 16 1.84 8.39 -2.98
N PRO A 17 2.95 8.78 -2.34
CA PRO A 17 3.19 8.48 -0.94
C PRO A 17 2.49 9.48 0.00
N ILE A 18 2.04 8.97 1.14
CA ILE A 18 1.58 9.80 2.26
C ILE A 18 2.49 9.63 3.47
N THR A 19 2.73 10.72 4.19
CA THR A 19 3.51 10.71 5.44
C THR A 19 2.74 11.39 6.56
N ARG A 20 2.67 10.75 7.72
CA ARG A 20 1.99 11.27 8.91
C ARG A 20 2.76 10.95 10.19
N ARG A 21 2.70 11.85 11.16
CA ARG A 21 3.17 11.62 12.52
C ARG A 21 2.01 11.09 13.37
N LEU A 22 2.24 9.99 14.07
CA LEU A 22 1.31 9.39 15.01
C LEU A 22 1.88 9.48 16.43
N ASN A 23 1.06 9.95 17.37
CA ASN A 23 1.35 9.88 18.81
C ASN A 23 1.24 8.43 19.31
N PRO A 24 1.68 8.14 20.54
CA PRO A 24 1.44 6.85 21.19
C PRO A 24 -0.03 6.43 21.13
N GLY A 25 -0.30 5.17 20.77
CA GLY A 25 -1.64 4.60 20.66
C GLY A 25 -2.47 5.05 19.45
N GLU A 26 -2.01 6.02 18.64
CA GLU A 26 -2.75 6.50 17.48
C GLU A 26 -2.68 5.54 16.28
N MET A 27 -3.66 5.69 15.39
CA MET A 27 -3.78 4.94 14.14
C MET A 27 -3.92 5.88 12.95
N LEU A 28 -3.12 5.61 11.92
CA LEU A 28 -3.31 6.13 10.57
C LEU A 28 -4.29 5.22 9.82
N ILE A 29 -5.28 5.82 9.17
CA ILE A 29 -6.13 5.19 8.17
C ILE A 29 -5.98 5.99 6.88
N VAL A 30 -5.60 5.32 5.78
CA VAL A 30 -5.49 5.96 4.47
C VAL A 30 -6.23 5.10 3.47
N THR A 31 -7.08 5.73 2.67
CA THR A 31 -7.76 5.10 1.54
C THR A 31 -7.16 5.66 0.25
N PHE A 32 -6.78 4.75 -0.63
CA PHE A 32 -6.34 5.02 -1.99
C PHE A 32 -7.41 4.52 -2.94
N GLU A 33 -7.77 5.36 -3.92
CA GLU A 33 -8.79 5.07 -4.92
C GLU A 33 -8.17 5.27 -6.31
N PRO A 34 -8.51 4.42 -7.31
CA PRO A 34 -8.11 4.65 -8.68
C PRO A 34 -8.63 6.01 -9.18
N THR A 35 -7.80 6.72 -9.92
CA THR A 35 -8.13 8.06 -10.44
C THR A 35 -9.00 8.02 -11.69
N GLN A 36 -8.94 6.92 -12.44
CA GLN A 36 -9.79 6.63 -13.58
C GLN A 36 -10.91 5.68 -13.19
N ARG A 37 -11.98 5.67 -14.00
CA ARG A 37 -12.99 4.60 -13.96
C ARG A 37 -12.43 3.34 -14.64
N VAL A 38 -11.38 2.78 -14.07
CA VAL A 38 -10.82 1.48 -14.47
C VAL A 38 -11.50 0.37 -13.67
N THR A 39 -11.47 -0.84 -14.23
CA THR A 39 -11.98 -2.03 -13.53
C THR A 39 -10.91 -2.68 -12.66
N ASP A 40 -9.65 -2.26 -12.78
CA ASP A 40 -8.53 -2.96 -12.18
C ASP A 40 -7.30 -2.07 -11.96
N PHE A 41 -6.87 -1.96 -10.71
CA PHE A 41 -5.57 -1.41 -10.30
C PHE A 41 -4.63 -2.56 -9.94
N ALA A 42 -3.46 -2.62 -10.56
CA ALA A 42 -2.41 -3.58 -10.21
C ALA A 42 -1.42 -2.98 -9.21
N LEU A 43 -1.31 -3.58 -8.03
CA LEU A 43 -0.42 -3.18 -6.94
C LEU A 43 0.67 -4.22 -6.65
N PRO A 44 1.84 -4.13 -7.30
CA PRO A 44 2.99 -4.97 -6.98
C PRO A 44 3.81 -4.51 -5.78
N PHE A 45 3.81 -3.21 -5.45
CA PHE A 45 4.60 -2.67 -4.35
C PHE A 45 3.71 -1.92 -3.37
N LEU A 46 3.87 -2.23 -2.09
CA LEU A 46 3.30 -1.45 -1.00
C LEU A 46 4.32 -1.32 0.12
N ALA A 47 5.02 -0.18 0.12
CA ALA A 47 6.06 0.10 1.09
C ALA A 47 5.55 0.94 2.24
N MET A 48 6.00 0.64 3.47
CA MET A 48 5.67 1.44 4.64
C MET A 48 6.86 1.53 5.59
N SER A 49 7.02 2.65 6.29
CA SER A 49 8.08 2.79 7.30
C SER A 49 7.96 1.72 8.37
N LYS A 50 9.04 0.97 8.58
CA LYS A 50 9.14 -0.04 9.63
C LYS A 50 9.54 0.58 10.96
N HIS A 51 8.74 0.34 11.99
CA HIS A 51 9.07 0.72 13.37
C HIS A 51 8.78 -0.43 14.34
N PRO A 52 9.51 -0.53 15.47
CA PRO A 52 9.09 -1.37 16.59
C PRO A 52 7.73 -0.93 17.13
N GLU A 53 6.97 -1.88 17.68
CA GLU A 53 5.67 -1.61 18.28
C GLU A 53 4.69 -0.98 17.28
N SER A 54 4.63 -1.55 16.08
CA SER A 54 3.71 -1.12 15.02
C SER A 54 2.88 -2.29 14.53
N SER A 55 1.71 -2.01 13.96
CA SER A 55 0.90 -3.01 13.27
C SER A 55 0.36 -2.45 11.96
N TYR A 56 0.46 -3.25 10.91
CA TYR A 56 0.12 -2.90 9.54
C TYR A 56 -0.96 -3.84 9.02
N GLU A 57 -1.97 -3.29 8.37
CA GLU A 57 -3.09 -4.04 7.82
C GLU A 57 -3.58 -3.38 6.53
N VAL A 58 -3.94 -4.20 5.54
CA VAL A 58 -4.36 -3.72 4.21
C VAL A 58 -5.63 -4.42 3.79
N TRP A 59 -6.60 -3.62 3.38
CA TRP A 59 -7.87 -4.05 2.83
C TRP A 59 -8.00 -3.56 1.40
N MET A 60 -8.54 -4.41 0.53
CA MET A 60 -8.84 -4.10 -0.86
C MET A 60 -10.24 -4.57 -1.16
N ASP A 61 -11.09 -3.68 -1.67
CA ASP A 61 -12.49 -3.94 -2.02
C ASP A 61 -13.26 -4.71 -0.92
N GLY A 62 -13.12 -4.23 0.32
CA GLY A 62 -13.80 -4.81 1.48
C GLY A 62 -13.22 -6.14 2.00
N SER A 63 -12.11 -6.63 1.42
CA SER A 63 -11.45 -7.86 1.85
C SER A 63 -10.03 -7.61 2.39
N ARG A 64 -9.65 -8.27 3.48
CA ARG A 64 -8.30 -8.14 4.04
C ARG A 64 -7.29 -8.89 3.20
N GLN A 65 -6.28 -8.17 2.71
CA GLN A 65 -5.23 -8.70 1.84
C GLN A 65 -3.89 -8.85 2.56
N TYR A 66 -3.68 -8.12 3.66
CA TYR A 66 -2.46 -8.20 4.46
C TYR A 66 -2.74 -7.89 5.94
N GLY A 67 -1.99 -8.55 6.81
CA GLY A 67 -1.98 -8.28 8.25
C GLY A 67 -3.26 -8.69 8.99
N PRO A 68 -3.45 -8.21 10.23
CA PRO A 68 -2.53 -7.35 10.97
C PRO A 68 -1.16 -8.03 11.18
N ALA A 69 -0.07 -7.31 10.93
CA ALA A 69 1.29 -7.83 11.06
C ALA A 69 2.23 -6.78 11.68
N PRO A 70 3.26 -7.20 12.45
CA PRO A 70 4.22 -6.27 13.08
C PRO A 70 5.32 -5.80 12.13
N ILE A 71 5.34 -6.30 10.90
CA ILE A 71 6.31 -5.96 9.84
C ILE A 71 5.47 -5.51 8.63
N PRO A 72 5.83 -4.42 7.94
CA PRO A 72 5.13 -3.99 6.74
C PRO A 72 5.39 -4.95 5.56
N PRO A 73 4.61 -4.90 4.47
CA PRO A 73 4.84 -5.76 3.30
C PRO A 73 6.25 -5.58 2.70
N THR A 74 6.73 -4.33 2.60
CA THR A 74 8.14 -3.98 2.42
C THR A 74 8.45 -2.69 3.16
N ASP A 75 9.73 -2.46 3.44
CA ASP A 75 10.24 -1.16 3.89
C ASP A 75 10.36 -0.18 2.73
N ILE A 76 10.31 1.12 3.04
CA ILE A 76 10.40 2.22 2.07
C ILE A 76 11.79 2.35 1.44
N ASP A 77 12.83 1.90 2.14
CA ASP A 77 14.21 1.98 1.68
C ASP A 77 14.62 0.82 0.75
N ASP A 78 13.90 -0.31 0.78
CA ASP A 78 14.20 -1.50 -0.04
C ASP A 78 13.51 -1.46 -1.43
N MET A 79 12.31 -0.88 -1.51
CA MET A 79 11.48 -0.75 -2.73
C MET A 79 11.41 -2.02 -3.61
N VAL A 80 11.34 -3.20 -3.00
CA VAL A 80 11.21 -4.48 -3.72
C VAL A 80 9.74 -4.85 -3.95
N PRO A 81 9.41 -5.66 -5.00
CA PRO A 81 8.06 -6.15 -5.19
C PRO A 81 7.56 -6.92 -3.96
N THR A 82 6.41 -6.53 -3.42
CA THR A 82 5.81 -7.14 -2.22
C THR A 82 4.79 -8.20 -2.55
N PHE A 83 4.04 -7.99 -3.63
CA PHE A 83 2.93 -8.85 -4.01
C PHE A 83 3.25 -9.54 -5.32
N ILE A 84 3.45 -10.86 -5.24
CA ILE A 84 3.77 -11.73 -6.37
C ILE A 84 2.80 -12.92 -6.34
N PRO A 85 1.82 -12.98 -7.26
CA PRO A 85 1.49 -11.97 -8.27
C PRO A 85 1.00 -10.65 -7.65
N ALA A 86 1.03 -9.56 -8.43
CA ALA A 86 0.53 -8.26 -8.00
C ALA A 86 -0.92 -8.37 -7.48
N LYS A 87 -1.20 -7.71 -6.35
CA LYS A 87 -2.57 -7.61 -5.85
C LYS A 87 -3.38 -6.71 -6.78
N ARG A 88 -4.70 -6.91 -6.80
CA ARG A 88 -5.63 -6.20 -7.66
C ARG A 88 -6.81 -5.70 -6.86
N PHE A 89 -7.28 -4.50 -7.19
CA PHE A 89 -8.47 -3.90 -6.61
C PHE A 89 -9.16 -2.94 -7.59
N SER A 90 -10.47 -2.79 -7.49
CA SER A 90 -11.27 -1.98 -8.42
C SER A 90 -11.84 -0.70 -7.79
N GLU A 91 -12.13 -0.71 -6.49
CA GLU A 91 -12.78 0.41 -5.81
C GLU A 91 -11.80 1.14 -4.90
N SER A 92 -11.21 0.43 -3.95
CA SER A 92 -10.34 1.07 -2.97
C SER A 92 -9.36 0.11 -2.30
N MET A 93 -8.22 0.68 -1.91
CA MET A 93 -7.30 0.07 -0.95
C MET A 93 -7.25 0.92 0.32
N THR A 94 -7.59 0.33 1.46
CA THR A 94 -7.46 0.98 2.77
C THR A 94 -6.30 0.37 3.54
N VAL A 95 -5.37 1.23 3.97
CA VAL A 95 -4.22 0.89 4.80
C VAL A 95 -4.44 1.39 6.22
N TYR A 96 -4.19 0.52 7.18
CA TYR A 96 -4.16 0.84 8.60
C TYR A 96 -2.73 0.69 9.11
N VAL A 97 -2.22 1.74 9.75
CA VAL A 97 -0.92 1.71 10.47
C VAL A 97 -1.16 2.15 11.91
N ARG A 98 -0.82 1.30 12.86
CA ARG A 98 -1.04 1.54 14.29
C ARG A 98 0.30 1.74 14.98
N ASN A 99 0.41 2.81 15.76
CA ASN A 99 1.50 2.99 16.70
C ASN A 99 1.11 2.34 18.04
N LEU A 100 1.63 1.15 18.31
CA LEU A 100 1.34 0.40 19.54
C LEU A 100 2.24 0.80 20.71
N SER A 101 3.17 1.74 20.50
CA SER A 101 3.97 2.28 21.60
C SER A 101 3.10 3.15 22.50
N ASP A 102 3.32 3.06 23.82
CA ASP A 102 2.66 3.89 24.83
C ASP A 102 3.43 5.19 25.12
N THR A 103 4.64 5.35 24.56
CA THR A 103 5.55 6.46 24.91
C THR A 103 6.16 7.17 23.71
N THR A 104 6.30 6.49 22.56
CA THR A 104 7.03 7.03 21.42
C THR A 104 6.11 7.46 20.30
N ALA A 105 6.17 8.74 19.93
CA ALA A 105 5.55 9.24 18.69
C ALA A 105 6.44 8.92 17.49
N ARG A 106 5.83 8.51 16.37
CA ARG A 106 6.54 8.02 15.18
C ARG A 106 6.01 8.66 13.90
N THR A 107 6.88 8.82 12.92
CA THR A 107 6.50 9.26 11.58
C THR A 107 6.45 8.03 10.67
N TYR A 108 5.30 7.80 10.05
CA TYR A 108 5.07 6.71 9.10
C TYR A 108 4.85 7.29 7.71
N SER A 109 5.54 6.71 6.74
CA SER A 109 5.27 6.87 5.32
C SER A 109 4.61 5.60 4.79
N VAL A 110 3.65 5.76 3.87
CA VAL A 110 2.98 4.68 3.14
C VAL A 110 3.04 5.03 1.66
N GLN A 111 3.56 4.12 0.85
CA GLN A 111 3.78 4.33 -0.58
C GLN A 111 3.30 3.12 -1.39
N PRO A 112 2.10 3.20 -1.98
CA PRO A 112 1.70 2.28 -3.03
C PRO A 112 2.41 2.62 -4.36
N ILE A 113 2.86 1.59 -5.07
CA ILE A 113 3.35 1.74 -6.44
C ILE A 113 2.70 0.69 -7.31
N GLY A 114 2.10 1.13 -8.40
CA GLY A 114 1.32 0.29 -9.28
C GLY A 114 0.86 1.03 -10.51
N TRP A 115 -0.20 0.53 -11.12
CA TRP A 115 -0.82 1.17 -12.27
C TRP A 115 -2.29 0.82 -12.38
N GLU A 116 -3.04 1.76 -12.93
CA GLU A 116 -4.40 1.57 -13.39
C GLU A 116 -4.37 0.93 -14.77
N ALA A 117 -4.92 -0.27 -14.89
CA ALA A 117 -4.98 -0.98 -16.16
C ALA A 117 -5.94 -0.25 -17.09
N SER A 118 -5.45 0.22 -18.23
CA SER A 118 -6.31 0.79 -19.25
C SER A 118 -7.28 -0.30 -19.72
N ASN A 119 -8.59 -0.06 -19.58
CA ASN A 119 -9.57 -0.87 -20.26
C ASN A 119 -9.33 -0.65 -21.76
N GLY A 120 -8.57 -1.55 -22.40
CA GLY A 120 -8.24 -1.45 -23.81
C GLY A 120 -9.49 -1.18 -24.64
N THR A 121 -9.45 -0.13 -25.45
CA THR A 121 -10.39 0.00 -26.58
C THR A 121 -10.23 -1.16 -27.55
#